data_AF-A0A967YLH0-F1
#
_entry.id   AF-A0A967YLH0-F1
#
_cell.length_a   1.000
_cell.length_b   1.000
_cell.length_c   1.000
_cell.angle_alpha   90.00
_cell.angle_beta   90.00
_cell.angle_gamma   90.00
#
_symmetry.space_group_name_H-M   'P 1'
#
loop_
_entity.id
_entity.type
_entity.pdbx_description
1 polymer ?
#
loop_
_entity_poly.entity_id
_entity_poly.type
_entity_poly.pdbx_seq_one_letter_code
_entity_poly.pdbx_strand_id
1 'polypeptide(L)'
;TIRRIGGKDEIPIDVTVIATTHRNLSDAVEKGEFRMDLFYRLNAFSVHILPLKERREDIPVLARHFLSSFATKYNKRKLKGFSPEAERLLLSYSWPGNVRELKN
;
A
#
# COMPACT_ATOMS: atom_id res chain seq x y z
N THR A 1 -12.94 -6.89 24.88
CA THR A 1 -14.38 -6.91 24.57
C THR A 1 -14.73 -5.69 23.74
N ILE A 2 -15.86 -5.71 23.05
CA ILE A 2 -16.44 -4.53 22.39
C ILE A 2 -17.87 -4.34 22.88
N ARG A 3 -18.38 -3.12 22.75
CA ARG A 3 -19.78 -2.81 23.04
C ARG A 3 -20.35 -2.04 21.86
N ARG A 4 -21.55 -2.45 21.42
CA ARG A 4 -22.29 -1.73 20.37
C ARG A 4 -22.70 -0.35 20.90
N ILE A 5 -22.81 0.64 20.02
CA ILE A 5 -23.37 1.95 20.38
C ILE A 5 -24.82 1.74 20.86
N GLY A 6 -25.13 2.20 22.07
CA GLY A 6 -26.43 1.98 22.72
C GLY A 6 -26.63 0.60 23.37
N GLY A 7 -25.72 -0.35 23.15
CA GLY A 7 -25.73 -1.64 23.83
C GLY A 7 -25.16 -1.55 25.25
N LYS A 8 -25.65 -2.43 26.14
CA LYS A 8 -25.13 -2.58 27.51
C LYS A 8 -24.20 -3.78 27.65
N ASP A 9 -24.36 -4.78 26.79
CA ASP A 9 -23.60 -6.03 26.88
C ASP A 9 -22.19 -5.89 26.30
N GLU A 10 -21.22 -6.45 27.00
CA GLU A 10 -19.86 -6.63 26.50
C GLU A 10 -19.78 -7.91 25.66
N ILE A 11 -19.18 -7.80 24.47
CA ILE A 11 -18.99 -8.91 23.56
C ILE A 11 -17.51 -9.29 23.56
N PRO A 12 -17.13 -10.52 23.97
CA PRO A 12 -15.75 -10.98 23.83
C PRO A 12 -15.39 -11.10 22.35
N ILE A 13 -14.19 -10.66 22.01
CA ILE A 13 -13.66 -10.74 20.65
C ILE A 13 -12.21 -11.20 20.70
N ASP A 14 -11.83 -11.95 19.68
CA ASP A 14 -10.46 -12.32 19.38
C ASP A 14 -10.20 -11.90 17.93
N VAL A 15 -9.38 -10.85 17.75
CA VAL A 15 -9.17 -10.21 16.44
C VAL A 15 -7.72 -9.77 16.30
N THR A 16 -7.23 -9.80 15.06
CA THR A 16 -5.99 -9.14 14.67
C THR A 16 -6.31 -7.80 14.02
N VAL A 17 -5.67 -6.73 14.49
CA VAL A 17 -5.85 -5.38 13.95
C VAL A 17 -4.69 -5.02 13.04
N ILE A 18 -4.98 -4.64 11.80
CA ILE A 18 -4.01 -4.11 10.84
C ILE A 18 -4.46 -2.71 10.45
N ALA A 19 -3.56 -1.73 10.55
CA ALA A 19 -3.81 -0.35 10.19
C ALA A 19 -2.76 0.16 9.20
N THR A 20 -3.15 1.09 8.34
CA THR A 20 -2.24 1.78 7.41
C THR A 20 -2.53 3.27 7.41
N THR A 21 -1.50 4.08 7.19
CA THR A 21 -1.61 5.53 7.15
C THR A 21 -0.51 6.11 6.27
N HIS A 22 -0.83 7.19 5.56
CA HIS A 22 0.15 8.00 4.83
C HIS A 22 0.64 9.21 5.66
N ARG A 23 -0.02 9.49 6.79
CA ARG A 23 0.35 10.58 7.70
C ARG A 23 1.38 10.07 8.70
N ASN A 24 2.31 10.93 9.08
CA ASN A 24 3.19 10.68 10.21
C ASN A 24 2.35 10.71 11.51
N LEU A 25 2.19 9.54 12.15
CA LEU A 25 1.42 9.45 13.39
C LEU A 25 2.11 10.09 14.58
N SER A 26 3.45 10.11 14.62
CA SER A 26 4.21 10.77 15.68
C SER A 26 3.90 12.27 15.70
N ASP A 27 3.97 12.93 14.55
CA ASP A 27 3.62 14.35 14.41
C ASP A 27 2.15 14.62 14.75
N ALA A 28 1.25 13.69 14.40
CA ALA A 28 -0.18 13.81 14.69
C ALA A 28 -0.48 13.69 16.20
N VAL A 29 0.29 12.87 16.93
CA VAL A 29 0.22 12.79 18.40
C VAL A 29 0.71 14.09 19.03
N GLU A 30 1.84 14.63 18.55
CA GLU A 30 2.38 15.91 19.05
C GLU A 30 1.41 17.09 18.85
N LYS A 31 0.65 17.09 17.75
CA LYS A 31 -0.38 18.10 17.45
C LYS A 31 -1.71 17.87 18.19
N GLY A 32 -1.86 16.79 18.95
CA GLY A 32 -3.11 16.43 19.62
C GLY A 32 -4.22 15.93 18.67
N GLU A 33 -3.91 15.68 17.41
CA GLU A 33 -4.85 15.15 16.41
C GLU A 33 -5.02 13.63 16.52
N PHE A 34 -4.06 12.95 17.17
CA PHE A 34 -4.09 11.51 17.37
C PHE A 34 -3.84 11.12 18.82
N ARG A 35 -4.57 10.10 19.26
CA ARG A 35 -4.49 9.57 20.63
C ARG A 35 -3.16 8.85 20.87
N MET A 36 -2.41 9.34 21.85
CA MET A 36 -1.11 8.78 22.24
C MET A 36 -1.20 7.31 22.66
N ASP A 37 -2.22 6.94 23.44
CA ASP A 37 -2.40 5.56 23.92
C ASP A 37 -2.70 4.58 22.77
N LEU A 38 -3.48 5.00 21.77
CA LEU A 38 -3.73 4.22 20.57
C LEU A 38 -2.48 4.12 19.69
N PHE A 39 -1.70 5.19 19.57
CA PHE A 39 -0.44 5.19 18.81
C PHE A 39 0.51 4.11 19.32
N TYR A 40 0.75 4.05 20.63
CA TYR A 40 1.64 3.03 21.20
C TYR A 40 1.13 1.59 21.00
N ARG A 41 -0.20 1.38 20.99
CA ARG A 41 -0.78 0.05 20.71
C ARG A 41 -0.63 -0.37 19.25
N LEU A 42 -0.83 0.56 18.31
CA LEU A 42 -0.71 0.28 16.88
C LEU A 42 0.76 0.19 16.43
N ASN A 43 1.64 0.97 17.06
CA ASN A 43 3.05 1.08 16.67
C ASN A 43 3.97 0.04 17.35
N ALA A 44 3.41 -1.01 17.94
CA ALA A 44 4.18 -2.11 18.52
C ALA A 44 5.00 -2.87 17.45
N PHE A 45 4.44 -2.99 16.24
CA PHE A 45 5.15 -3.49 15.06
C PHE A 45 4.72 -2.66 13.85
N SER A 46 5.68 -2.00 13.20
CA SER A 46 5.44 -1.13 12.07
C SER A 46 6.26 -1.56 10.87
N VAL A 47 5.63 -1.59 9.70
CA VAL A 47 6.28 -1.87 8.42
C VAL A 47 6.22 -0.60 7.58
N HIS A 48 7.39 0.00 7.35
CA HIS A 48 7.50 1.14 6.46
C HIS A 48 7.60 0.68 5.02
N ILE A 49 6.65 1.10 4.18
CA ILE A 49 6.66 0.80 2.75
C ILE A 49 7.35 1.95 2.02
N LEU A 50 8.54 1.67 1.48
CA LEU A 50 9.29 2.63 0.67
C LEU A 50 8.52 2.96 -0.62
N PRO A 51 8.62 4.22 -1.10
CA PRO A 51 8.06 4.59 -2.39
C PRO A 51 8.76 3.82 -3.51
N LEU A 52 8.06 3.66 -4.63
CA LEU A 52 8.51 2.87 -5.77
C LEU A 52 9.84 3.37 -6.36
N LYS A 53 10.10 4.68 -6.29
CA LYS A 53 11.37 5.30 -6.72
C LYS A 53 12.61 4.79 -5.97
N GLU A 54 12.42 4.32 -4.74
CA GLU A 54 13.46 3.75 -3.87
C GLU A 54 13.55 2.22 -4.01
N ARG A 55 12.60 1.61 -4.74
CA ARG A 55 12.51 0.16 -5.02
C ARG A 55 12.49 -0.09 -6.52
N ARG A 56 13.50 0.43 -7.23
CA ARG A 56 13.49 0.45 -8.70
C ARG A 56 13.52 -0.94 -9.32
N GLU A 57 14.15 -1.89 -8.64
CA GLU A 57 14.20 -3.30 -9.01
C GLU A 57 12.83 -3.99 -9.05
N ASP A 58 11.84 -3.45 -8.33
CA ASP A 58 10.47 -4.00 -8.33
C ASP A 58 9.64 -3.51 -9.53
N ILE A 59 10.04 -2.40 -10.16
CA ILE A 59 9.29 -1.79 -11.27
C ILE A 59 9.09 -2.78 -12.43
N PRO A 60 10.14 -3.47 -12.94
CA PRO A 60 9.95 -4.42 -14.05
C PRO A 60 9.07 -5.62 -13.68
N VAL A 61 9.15 -6.08 -12.42
CA VAL A 61 8.34 -7.21 -11.93
C VAL A 61 6.87 -6.82 -11.87
N LEU A 62 6.56 -5.67 -11.28
CA LEU A 62 5.21 -5.13 -11.19
C LEU A 62 4.63 -4.81 -12.58
N ALA A 63 5.41 -4.17 -13.46
CA ALA A 63 4.98 -3.84 -14.82
C ALA A 63 4.61 -5.11 -15.61
N ARG A 64 5.44 -6.16 -15.53
CA ARG A 64 5.16 -7.45 -16.18
C ARG A 64 3.92 -8.13 -15.59
N HIS A 65 3.75 -8.06 -14.27
CA HIS A 65 2.54 -8.58 -13.61
C HIS A 65 1.27 -7.86 -14.11
N PHE A 66 1.28 -6.53 -14.19
CA PHE A 66 0.14 -5.77 -14.70
C PHE A 66 -0.11 -6.03 -16.18
N LEU A 67 0.93 -6.09 -17.00
CA LEU A 67 0.80 -6.45 -18.42
C LEU A 67 0.13 -7.82 -18.60
N SER A 68 0.54 -8.82 -17.82
CA SER A 68 -0.06 -10.15 -17.86
C SER A 68 -1.54 -10.14 -17.41
N SER A 69 -1.85 -9.39 -16.34
CA SER A 69 -3.22 -9.22 -15.85
C SER A 69 -4.12 -8.57 -16.91
N PHE A 70 -3.65 -7.50 -17.56
CA PHE A 70 -4.40 -6.82 -18.61
C PHE A 70 -4.49 -7.63 -19.91
N ALA A 71 -3.41 -8.30 -20.31
CA ALA A 71 -3.42 -9.19 -21.47
C ALA A 71 -4.48 -10.28 -21.33
N THR A 72 -4.62 -10.84 -20.12
CA THR A 72 -5.69 -11.80 -19.80
C THR A 72 -7.06 -11.13 -19.84
N LYS A 73 -7.23 -10.00 -19.15
CA LYS A 73 -8.50 -9.26 -19.07
C LYS A 73 -9.06 -8.84 -20.43
N TYR A 74 -8.20 -8.43 -21.36
CA TYR A 74 -8.58 -7.94 -22.70
C TYR A 74 -8.38 -8.97 -23.81
N ASN A 75 -8.11 -10.23 -23.47
CA ASN A 75 -7.87 -11.34 -24.39
C ASN A 75 -6.76 -11.05 -25.43
N LYS A 76 -5.72 -10.33 -25.00
CA LYS A 76 -4.52 -9.96 -25.79
C LYS A 76 -3.34 -10.88 -25.46
N ARG A 77 -3.55 -12.19 -25.56
CA ARG A 77 -2.54 -13.23 -25.22
C ARG A 77 -1.25 -13.18 -26.05
N LYS A 78 -1.19 -12.38 -27.11
CA LYS A 78 -0.02 -12.20 -27.98
C LYS A 78 0.95 -11.09 -27.52
N LEU A 79 0.62 -10.36 -26.45
CA LEU A 79 1.53 -9.35 -25.90
C LEU A 79 2.79 -10.04 -25.36
N LYS A 80 3.95 -9.66 -25.90
CA LYS A 80 5.24 -10.31 -25.61
C LYS A 80 6.01 -9.68 -24.45
N GLY A 81 5.61 -8.51 -23.99
CA GLY A 81 6.36 -7.74 -22.99
C GLY A 81 6.47 -6.27 -23.36
N PHE A 82 7.46 -5.62 -22.76
CA PHE A 82 7.86 -4.25 -23.06
C PHE A 82 9.05 -4.27 -24.02
N SER A 83 9.17 -3.23 -24.85
CA SER A 83 10.41 -3.03 -25.61
C SER A 83 11.53 -2.58 -24.67
N PRO A 84 12.82 -2.78 -25.03
CA PRO A 84 13.94 -2.28 -24.25
C PRO A 84 13.85 -0.77 -23.95
N GLU A 85 13.34 0.02 -24.90
CA GLU A 85 13.11 1.46 -24.74
C GLU A 85 12.07 1.74 -23.65
N ALA A 86 10.96 1.00 -23.67
CA ALA A 86 9.91 1.14 -22.67
C ALA A 86 10.40 0.73 -21.27
N GLU A 87 11.17 -0.36 -21.15
CA GLU A 87 11.75 -0.77 -19.86
C GLU A 87 12.71 0.29 -19.29
N ARG A 88 13.55 0.90 -20.14
CA ARG A 88 14.41 2.02 -19.73
C ARG A 88 13.60 3.21 -19.22
N LEU A 89 12.51 3.57 -19.90
CA LEU A 89 11.64 4.66 -19.48
C LEU A 89 10.96 4.37 -18.14
N LEU A 90 10.44 3.15 -17.97
CA LEU A 90 9.82 2.71 -16.72
C LEU A 90 10.78 2.82 -15.52
N LEU A 91 12.06 2.49 -15.72
CA LEU A 91 13.09 2.58 -14.68
C LEU A 91 13.58 4.01 -14.40
N SER A 92 13.51 4.89 -15.41
CA SER A 92 13.97 6.28 -15.30
C SER A 92 12.96 7.22 -14.63
N TYR A 93 11.67 6.88 -14.67
CA TYR A 93 10.60 7.71 -14.13
C TYR A 93 10.47 7.57 -12.60
N SER A 94 10.09 8.65 -11.92
CA SER A 94 10.05 8.73 -10.47
C SER A 94 8.79 8.17 -9.82
N TRP A 95 7.74 7.88 -10.59
CA TRP A 95 6.48 7.30 -10.11
C TRP A 95 5.89 8.03 -8.87
N PRO A 96 5.53 9.33 -8.96
CA PRO A 96 4.91 10.06 -7.84
C PRO A 96 3.64 9.38 -7.31
N GLY A 97 2.87 8.70 -8.16
CA GLY A 97 1.70 7.90 -7.78
C GLY A 97 2.01 6.43 -7.46
N ASN A 98 3.30 6.07 -7.38
CA ASN A 98 3.78 4.73 -7.04
C ASN A 98 3.12 3.63 -7.88
N VAL A 99 2.79 2.50 -7.25
CA VAL A 99 2.18 1.32 -7.88
C VAL A 99 0.82 1.65 -8.53
N ARG A 100 0.09 2.65 -8.02
CA ARG A 100 -1.20 3.06 -8.59
C ARG A 100 -1.02 3.69 -9.96
N GLU A 101 -0.02 4.58 -10.09
CA GLU A 101 0.32 5.19 -11.38
C GLU A 101 0.93 4.17 -12.33
N LEU A 102 1.82 3.28 -11.85
CA LEU A 102 2.40 2.21 -12.69
C LEU A 102 1.34 1.27 -13.30
N LYS A 103 0.23 1.06 -12.59
CA LYS A 103 -0.86 0.18 -13.05
C LYS A 103 -1.78 0.84 -14.06
N ASN A 104 -1.99 2.16 -13.98
CA ASN A 104 -2.96 2.89 -14.80
C ASN A 104 -2.50 3.00 -16.24
#